data_AF-A0A418VUT3-F1
#
_entry.id   AF-A0A418VUT3-F1
#
_cell.length_a   1.000
_cell.length_b   1.000
_cell.length_c   1.000
_cell.angle_alpha   90.00
_cell.angle_beta   90.00
_cell.angle_gamma   90.00
#
_symmetry.space_group_name_H-M   'P 1'
#
loop_
_entity.id
_entity.type
_entity.pdbx_description
1 polymer ?
#
loop_
_entity_poly.entity_id
_entity_poly.type
_entity_poly.pdbx_seq_one_letter_code
_entity_poly.pdbx_strand_id
1 'polypeptide(L)'
;MPTPLNTDVTGRDDWEVVSYSIATITGSQRVDGVVRQHFGIHRADPTCWVLTHLPTGAMLGRSETQSAAVRVVSLIEGLIDWGFSDISGLARQDHRPVHAALLGSGLTIPNDGRPTWASSRVQGHA
;
A
#
# COMPACT_ATOMS: atom_id res chain seq x y z
N MET A 1 -17.71 -9.30 4.51
CA MET A 1 -16.30 -8.83 4.52
C MET A 1 -15.81 -8.84 3.08
N PRO A 2 -15.20 -7.76 2.56
CA PRO A 2 -14.58 -7.81 1.24
C PRO A 2 -13.40 -8.79 1.23
N THR A 3 -13.27 -9.54 0.14
CA THR A 3 -12.17 -10.50 -0.06
C THR A 3 -10.87 -9.73 -0.32
N PRO A 4 -9.74 -10.09 0.33
CA PRO A 4 -8.45 -9.48 0.04
C PRO A 4 -8.02 -9.71 -1.42
N LEU A 5 -7.46 -8.67 -2.05
CA LEU A 5 -7.12 -8.66 -3.47
C LEU A 5 -5.97 -9.60 -3.85
N ASN A 6 -4.99 -9.76 -2.95
CA ASN A 6 -3.71 -10.43 -3.21
C ASN A 6 -3.44 -11.57 -2.22
N THR A 7 -4.48 -12.36 -1.93
CA THR A 7 -4.44 -13.41 -0.88
C THR A 7 -3.35 -14.46 -1.13
N ASP A 8 -3.04 -14.75 -2.40
CA ASP A 8 -2.06 -15.73 -2.85
C ASP A 8 -0.59 -15.29 -2.71
N VAL A 9 -0.34 -13.99 -2.53
CA VAL A 9 1.02 -13.43 -2.40
C VAL A 9 1.27 -12.73 -1.06
N THR A 10 0.24 -12.61 -0.22
CA THR A 10 0.35 -12.01 1.12
C THR A 10 0.92 -13.02 2.12
N GLY A 11 1.68 -12.55 3.11
CA GLY A 11 2.21 -13.38 4.21
C GLY A 11 3.57 -14.03 3.93
N ARG A 12 4.32 -13.54 2.95
CA ARG A 12 5.68 -14.02 2.65
C ARG A 12 6.69 -13.42 3.63
N ASP A 13 7.53 -14.26 4.23
CA ASP A 13 8.48 -13.82 5.25
C ASP A 13 9.66 -13.02 4.68
N ASP A 14 10.11 -13.41 3.49
CA ASP A 14 11.20 -12.78 2.75
C ASP A 14 10.69 -11.95 1.55
N TRP A 15 11.58 -11.11 1.02
CA TRP A 15 11.31 -10.36 -0.21
C TRP A 15 11.34 -11.29 -1.42
N GLU A 16 10.20 -11.40 -2.10
CA GLU A 16 10.07 -12.23 -3.29
C GLU A 16 9.58 -11.44 -4.50
N VAL A 17 10.12 -11.75 -5.68
CA VAL A 17 9.67 -11.15 -6.94
C VAL A 17 8.44 -11.89 -7.43
N VAL A 18 7.29 -11.22 -7.44
CA VAL A 18 6.02 -11.77 -7.92
C VAL A 18 5.16 -10.70 -8.59
N SER A 19 4.23 -11.14 -9.42
CA SER A 19 3.18 -10.26 -9.93
C SER A 19 2.01 -10.19 -8.94
N TYR A 20 1.48 -8.99 -8.70
CA TYR A 20 0.33 -8.76 -7.83
C TYR A 20 -0.57 -7.66 -8.39
N SER A 21 -1.76 -7.50 -7.81
CA SER A 21 -2.75 -6.53 -8.26
C SER A 21 -2.74 -5.26 -7.40
N ILE A 22 -2.81 -4.09 -8.03
CA ILE A 22 -2.98 -2.79 -7.38
C ILE A 22 -4.36 -2.22 -7.69
N ALA A 23 -4.92 -1.44 -6.78
CA ALA A 23 -6.14 -0.70 -7.02
C ALA A 23 -5.84 0.56 -7.83
N THR A 24 -6.64 0.83 -8.85
CA THR A 24 -6.58 2.07 -9.66
C THR A 24 -7.98 2.65 -9.80
N ILE A 25 -8.09 3.88 -10.33
CA ILE A 25 -9.39 4.52 -10.60
C ILE A 25 -10.25 3.77 -11.62
N THR A 26 -9.63 2.96 -12.50
CA THR A 26 -10.31 2.18 -13.54
C THR A 26 -10.52 0.71 -13.16
N GLY A 27 -10.16 0.33 -11.93
CA GLY A 27 -10.21 -1.05 -11.44
C GLY A 27 -8.84 -1.58 -11.02
N SER A 28 -8.71 -2.89 -10.89
CA SER A 28 -7.44 -3.52 -10.53
C SER A 28 -6.50 -3.63 -11.73
N GLN A 29 -5.22 -3.34 -11.53
CA GLN A 29 -4.16 -3.55 -12.52
C GLN A 29 -3.11 -4.52 -11.98
N ARG A 30 -2.62 -5.45 -12.80
CA ARG A 30 -1.51 -6.34 -12.43
C ARG A 30 -0.17 -5.64 -12.66
N VAL A 31 0.76 -5.77 -11.72
CA VAL A 31 2.12 -5.22 -11.77
C VAL A 31 3.12 -6.27 -11.31
N ASP A 32 4.37 -6.11 -11.74
CA ASP A 32 5.50 -6.89 -11.23
C ASP A 32 6.24 -6.08 -10.18
N GLY A 33 6.63 -6.74 -9.08
CA GLY A 33 7.35 -6.09 -8.01
C GLY A 33 7.91 -7.08 -7.01
N VAL A 34 8.33 -6.56 -5.86
CA VAL A 34 8.76 -7.37 -4.72
C VAL A 34 7.70 -7.29 -3.62
N VAL A 35 7.45 -8.42 -2.97
CA VAL A 35 6.46 -8.52 -1.89
C VAL A 35 7.10 -9.04 -0.62
N ARG A 36 6.57 -8.61 0.52
CA ARG A 36 6.88 -9.16 1.84
C ARG A 36 5.70 -8.87 2.77
N GLN A 37 5.26 -9.88 3.52
CA GLN A 37 4.14 -9.79 4.45
C GLN A 37 2.89 -9.20 3.77
N HIS A 38 2.46 -8.01 4.19
CA HIS A 38 1.28 -7.30 3.70
C HIS A 38 1.61 -6.22 2.66
N PHE A 39 2.85 -6.18 2.17
CA PHE A 39 3.38 -5.07 1.38
C PHE A 39 3.91 -5.52 0.02
N GLY A 40 3.61 -4.71 -0.99
CA GLY A 40 4.18 -4.83 -2.32
C GLY A 40 4.93 -3.55 -2.69
N ILE A 41 6.06 -3.68 -3.38
CA ILE A 41 6.82 -2.56 -3.92
C ILE A 41 7.01 -2.79 -5.40
N HIS A 42 6.54 -1.84 -6.21
CA HIS A 42 6.70 -1.87 -7.66
C HIS A 42 7.18 -0.52 -8.18
N ARG A 43 7.71 -0.55 -9.40
CA ARG A 43 8.11 0.66 -10.12
C ARG A 43 6.92 1.15 -10.94
N ALA A 44 6.43 2.36 -10.65
CA ALA A 44 5.31 2.96 -11.37
C ALA A 44 5.76 3.75 -12.61
N ASP A 45 6.97 4.33 -12.55
CA ASP A 45 7.63 5.02 -13.66
C ASP A 45 9.17 4.96 -13.47
N PRO A 46 10.00 5.42 -14.44
CA PRO A 46 11.45 5.33 -14.34
C PRO A 46 12.06 5.94 -13.07
N THR A 47 11.35 6.84 -12.41
CA THR A 47 11.82 7.61 -11.25
C THR A 47 10.98 7.38 -10.00
N CYS A 48 9.99 6.48 -10.03
CA CYS A 48 9.01 6.35 -8.96
C CYS A 48 8.79 4.89 -8.57
N TRP A 49 8.99 4.63 -7.28
CA TRP A 49 8.69 3.39 -6.58
C TRP A 49 7.50 3.60 -5.66
N VAL A 50 6.54 2.69 -5.75
CA VAL A 50 5.29 2.74 -5.01
C VAL A 50 5.26 1.62 -3.99
N LEU A 51 4.97 1.98 -2.73
CA LEU A 51 4.62 1.05 -1.66
C LEU A 51 3.10 0.82 -1.68
N THR A 52 2.71 -0.44 -1.73
CA THR A 52 1.33 -0.89 -1.84
C THR A 52 0.97 -1.77 -0.64
N HIS A 53 -0.24 -1.58 -0.11
CA HIS A 53 -0.86 -2.51 0.81
C HIS A 53 -1.52 -3.67 0.04
N LEU A 54 -1.01 -4.89 0.17
CA LEU A 54 -1.42 -6.03 -0.65
C LEU A 54 -2.90 -6.43 -0.46
N PRO A 55 -3.44 -6.57 0.76
CA PRO A 55 -4.84 -6.96 0.92
C PRO A 55 -5.85 -6.06 0.20
N THR A 56 -5.56 -4.76 0.07
CA THR A 56 -6.46 -3.78 -0.56
C THR A 56 -6.01 -3.33 -1.96
N GLY A 57 -4.74 -3.57 -2.31
CA GLY A 57 -4.10 -2.98 -3.49
C GLY A 57 -3.86 -1.47 -3.38
N ALA A 58 -4.10 -0.85 -2.23
CA ALA A 58 -4.03 0.60 -2.05
C ALA A 58 -2.58 1.11 -1.98
N MET A 59 -2.32 2.29 -2.55
CA MET A 59 -1.01 2.93 -2.43
C MET A 59 -0.84 3.56 -1.05
N LEU A 60 0.24 3.17 -0.35
CA LEU A 60 0.65 3.73 0.94
C LEU A 60 1.56 4.96 0.79
N GLY A 61 2.45 4.93 -0.20
CA GLY A 61 3.39 6.02 -0.44
C GLY A 61 4.23 5.81 -1.69
N ARG A 62 4.93 6.86 -2.12
CA ARG A 62 5.84 6.84 -3.25
C ARG A 62 7.22 7.36 -2.87
N SER A 63 8.26 6.87 -3.52
CA SER A 63 9.65 7.28 -3.32
C SER A 63 10.43 7.25 -4.63
N GLU A 64 11.54 7.98 -4.69
CA GLU A 64 12.42 7.96 -5.86
C GLU A 64 13.29 6.68 -5.93
N THR A 65 13.42 5.95 -4.82
CA THR A 65 14.30 4.78 -4.71
C THR A 65 13.59 3.58 -4.11
N GLN A 66 13.86 2.39 -4.67
CA GLN A 66 13.35 1.14 -4.12
C GLN A 66 13.76 0.94 -2.65
N SER A 67 15.01 1.31 -2.31
CA SER A 67 15.54 1.13 -0.96
C SER A 67 14.80 1.95 0.09
N ALA A 68 14.26 3.12 -0.25
CA ALA A 68 13.41 3.89 0.67
C ALA A 68 12.10 3.15 0.96
N ALA A 69 11.44 2.64 -0.08
CA ALA A 69 10.23 1.82 0.06
C ALA A 69 10.47 0.52 0.83
N VAL A 70 11.63 -0.13 0.65
CA VAL A 70 11.98 -1.36 1.40
C VAL A 70 12.24 -1.04 2.88
N ARG A 71 13.04 0.00 3.17
CA ARG A 71 13.38 0.36 4.55
C ARG A 71 12.16 0.71 5.38
N VAL A 72 11.20 1.43 4.79
CA VAL A 72 10.02 1.85 5.55
C VAL A 72 9.12 0.68 5.94
N VAL A 73 9.10 -0.41 5.18
CA VAL A 73 8.31 -1.61 5.54
C VAL A 73 8.74 -2.15 6.89
N SER A 74 10.04 -2.25 7.15
CA SER A 74 10.57 -2.67 8.46
C SER A 74 10.22 -1.71 9.60
N LEU A 75 9.96 -0.44 9.31
CA LEU A 75 9.56 0.55 10.31
C LEU A 75 8.06 0.50 10.63
N ILE A 76 7.23 0.11 9.67
CA ILE A 76 5.77 0.18 9.80
C ILE A 76 5.09 -1.17 10.07
N GLU A 77 5.74 -2.29 9.77
CA GLU A 77 5.14 -3.63 9.85
C GLU A 77 4.55 -3.96 11.22
N GLY A 78 5.17 -3.47 12.30
CA GLY A 78 4.73 -3.71 13.68
C GLY A 78 3.92 -2.58 14.31
N LEU A 79 3.62 -1.50 13.58
CA LEU A 79 2.93 -0.34 14.17
C LEU A 79 1.42 -0.54 14.29
N ILE A 80 0.84 -1.33 13.39
CA ILE A 80 -0.59 -1.62 13.32
C ILE A 80 -0.81 -3.04 12.78
N ASP A 81 -2.03 -3.54 12.88
CA ASP A 81 -2.44 -4.76 12.17
C ASP A 81 -2.64 -4.43 10.69
N TRP A 82 -1.86 -5.06 9.81
CA TRP A 82 -1.94 -4.90 8.36
C TRP A 82 -2.80 -5.97 7.69
N GLY A 83 -3.42 -6.88 8.45
CA GLY A 83 -4.27 -7.96 7.93
C GLY A 83 -5.67 -7.52 7.48
N PHE A 84 -6.01 -6.23 7.56
CA PHE A 84 -7.34 -5.76 7.15
C PHE A 84 -7.51 -5.82 5.63
N SER A 85 -8.73 -6.08 5.16
CA SER A 85 -9.04 -6.24 3.73
C SER A 85 -9.79 -5.07 3.11
N ASP A 86 -10.00 -3.98 3.86
CA ASP A 86 -10.77 -2.81 3.43
C ASP A 86 -10.09 -1.49 3.81
N ILE A 87 -10.41 -0.43 3.06
CA ILE A 87 -9.83 0.92 3.22
C ILE A 87 -10.20 1.56 4.58
N SER A 88 -11.30 1.14 5.22
CA SER A 88 -11.61 1.61 6.57
C SER A 88 -10.76 0.91 7.64
N GLY A 89 -10.06 -0.19 7.30
CA GLY A 89 -9.19 -0.93 8.22
C GLY A 89 -8.07 -0.10 8.83
N LEU A 90 -7.46 0.82 8.06
CA LEU A 90 -6.46 1.76 8.60
C LEU A 90 -7.10 2.85 9.46
N ALA A 91 -8.28 3.36 9.07
CA ALA A 91 -8.97 4.41 9.81
C ALA A 91 -9.48 3.93 11.19
N ARG A 92 -9.69 2.62 11.35
CA ARG A 92 -10.02 1.99 12.65
C ARG A 92 -8.82 1.90 13.60
N GLN A 93 -7.61 2.23 13.14
CA GLN A 93 -6.36 2.11 13.89
C GLN A 93 -5.64 3.46 13.99
N ASP A 94 -4.69 3.57 14.93
CA ASP A 94 -3.85 4.76 15.02
C ASP A 94 -2.77 4.75 13.93
N HIS A 95 -3.08 5.37 12.79
CA HIS A 95 -2.19 5.43 11.63
C HIS A 95 -1.20 6.60 11.65
N ARG A 96 -1.21 7.45 12.68
CA ARG A 96 -0.29 8.60 12.78
C ARG A 96 1.19 8.18 12.81
N PRO A 97 1.58 7.13 13.56
CA PRO A 97 2.97 6.64 13.53
C PRO A 97 3.38 6.13 12.14
N VAL A 98 2.46 5.50 11.40
CA VAL A 98 2.70 5.05 10.03
C VAL A 98 2.99 6.25 9.13
N HIS A 99 2.16 7.30 9.18
CA HIS A 99 2.39 8.51 8.38
C HIS A 99 3.73 9.17 8.70
N ALA A 100 4.08 9.26 10.00
CA ALA A 100 5.37 9.81 10.41
C ALA A 100 6.55 9.00 9.87
N ALA A 101 6.47 7.66 9.93
CA ALA A 101 7.51 6.77 9.41
C ALA A 101 7.66 6.85 7.87
N LEU A 102 6.54 6.96 7.15
CA LEU A 102 6.54 7.18 5.69
C LEU A 102 7.29 8.46 5.33
N LEU A 103 6.89 9.58 5.93
CA LEU A 103 7.51 10.89 5.67
C LEU A 103 8.98 10.92 6.09
N GLY A 104 9.31 10.38 7.27
CA GLY A 104 10.69 10.31 7.77
C GLY A 104 11.62 9.44 6.92
N SER A 105 11.07 8.49 6.16
CA SER A 105 11.82 7.62 5.24
C SER A 105 11.95 8.19 3.82
N GLY A 106 11.47 9.42 3.60
CA GLY A 106 11.47 10.06 2.28
C GLY A 106 10.37 9.55 1.34
N LEU A 107 9.35 8.87 1.86
CA LEU A 107 8.15 8.59 1.08
C LEU A 107 7.22 9.79 1.15
N THR A 108 6.68 10.17 0.00
CA THR A 108 5.57 11.11 -0.03
C THR A 108 4.27 10.34 0.07
N ILE A 109 3.39 10.81 0.94
CA ILE A 109 2.03 10.30 1.07
C ILE A 109 1.21 10.99 -0.01
N PRO A 110 0.50 10.24 -0.85
CA PRO A 110 -0.20 10.84 -1.97
C PRO A 110 -1.41 11.65 -1.49
N ASN A 111 -1.47 12.93 -1.89
CA ASN A 111 -2.54 13.88 -1.56
C ASN A 111 -3.68 13.86 -2.59
N ASP A 112 -3.52 13.09 -3.67
CA ASP A 112 -4.08 13.44 -4.97
C ASP A 112 -5.12 12.40 -5.45
N GLY A 113 -6.20 12.15 -4.71
CA GLY A 113 -7.46 11.53 -5.21
C GLY A 113 -7.41 10.18 -5.96
N ARG A 114 -6.23 9.56 -6.14
CA ARG A 114 -6.04 8.18 -6.59
C ARG A 114 -6.52 7.27 -5.44
N PRO A 115 -6.63 5.94 -5.59
CA PRO A 115 -6.79 5.03 -4.44
C PRO A 115 -5.51 4.96 -3.57
N THR A 116 -4.97 6.12 -3.27
CA THR A 116 -4.57 6.55 -1.94
C THR A 116 -5.65 6.20 -0.93
N TRP A 117 -5.27 6.15 0.33
CA TRP A 117 -6.13 6.13 1.51
C TRP A 117 -7.01 7.39 1.64
N ALA A 118 -7.64 7.85 0.56
CA ALA A 118 -8.68 8.85 0.58
C ALA A 118 -10.00 8.14 0.91
N SER A 119 -10.54 8.52 2.07
CA SER A 119 -11.87 8.24 2.57
C SER A 119 -12.87 7.89 1.48
N SER A 120 -13.65 6.84 1.74
CA SER A 120 -14.95 6.67 1.12
C SER A 120 -15.71 8.00 1.15
N ARG A 121 -15.67 8.76 0.06
CA ARG A 121 -16.76 9.68 -0.23
C ARG A 121 -17.82 8.82 -0.89
N VAL A 122 -18.70 8.37 -0.01
CA VAL A 122 -20.05 7.94 -0.30
C VAL A 122 -20.60 8.76 -1.46
N GLN A 123 -21.06 8.02 -2.46
CA GLN A 123 -21.95 8.48 -3.51
C GLN A 123 -23.21 9.04 -2.85
N GLY A 124 -23.35 10.37 -2.83
CA GLY A 124 -24.60 11.02 -2.48
C GLY A 124 -25.45 11.15 -3.74
N HIS A 125 -26.49 10.33 -3.84
CA HIS A 125 -27.57 10.46 -4.80
C HIS A 125 -28.36 11.77 -4.60
N ALA A 126 -28.56 12.53 -5.68
CA ALA A 126 -29.83 13.13 -6.11
C ALA A 126 -29.64 13.71 -7.51
#